data_AF-A0A7R9S584-F1
#
_entry.id   AF-A0A7R9S584-F1
#
_cell.length_a   1.000
_cell.length_b   1.000
_cell.length_c   1.000
_cell.angle_alpha   90.00
_cell.angle_beta   90.00
_cell.angle_gamma   90.00
#
_symmetry.space_group_name_H-M   'P 1'
#
loop_
_entity.id
_entity.type
_entity.pdbx_description
1 polymer ?
#
loop_
_entity_poly.entity_id
_entity_poly.type
_entity_poly.pdbx_seq_one_letter_code
_entity_poly.pdbx_strand_id
1 'polypeptide(L)'
;WKIMNISKSLMNRGCTLVPLKLCATYCVQRTLNPYFDVLNIHGINVKLKNPVTMCAPDVWASNIKTLSQFGFNKDEMKKMLTSCNGLLDVPCDQFFKNVNSFAPFQFDHHKIKDIFAKYPAILTIKGNCITSLMNSYKSVFSHAQLYKLIDNNPSILFQDLQEVSEKLVYIDEEMGLDQRDIAKCSALIYPLTYIKLRHQAALRAGQYKRPAKFMHAVPDTREGPRLGEIMDSTDDYFALNVLKIPLEEYLMFVELFENDSEGYFE
;
A
#
# COMPACT_ATOMS: atom_id res chain seq x y z
N TRP A 1 -31.73 21.61 -17.76
CA TRP A 1 -32.52 22.03 -18.93
C TRP A 1 -31.71 22.33 -20.22
N LYS A 2 -30.36 22.32 -20.21
CA LYS A 2 -29.53 22.36 -21.45
C LYS A 2 -29.12 20.98 -22.01
N ILE A 3 -29.38 19.89 -21.28
CA ILE A 3 -29.02 18.52 -21.68
C ILE A 3 -30.15 17.83 -22.49
N MET A 4 -31.40 18.30 -22.39
CA MET A 4 -32.54 17.70 -23.12
C MET A 4 -32.69 18.18 -24.58
N ASN A 5 -31.99 19.25 -25.00
CA ASN A 5 -32.09 19.78 -26.37
C ASN A 5 -31.12 19.14 -27.37
N ILE A 6 -30.11 18.40 -26.91
CA ILE A 6 -29.17 17.70 -27.80
C ILE A 6 -29.76 16.35 -28.25
N SER A 7 -30.59 15.70 -27.43
CA SER A 7 -31.18 14.40 -27.76
C SER A 7 -32.27 14.47 -28.84
N LYS A 8 -33.01 15.59 -28.95
CA LYS A 8 -34.05 15.76 -29.98
C LYS A 8 -33.49 16.02 -31.38
N SER A 9 -32.29 16.62 -31.49
CA SER A 9 -31.65 16.86 -32.80
C SER A 9 -31.13 15.56 -33.44
N LEU A 10 -30.70 14.60 -32.61
CA LEU A 10 -30.14 13.33 -33.06
C LEU A 10 -31.19 12.24 -33.38
N MET A 11 -32.45 12.40 -32.96
CA MET A 11 -33.52 11.45 -33.28
C MET A 11 -34.13 11.62 -34.68
N ASN A 12 -33.78 12.68 -35.43
CA ASN A 12 -34.37 12.97 -36.74
C ASN A 12 -33.56 12.41 -37.94
N ARG A 13 -32.52 11.60 -37.68
CA ARG A 13 -31.77 10.88 -38.71
C ARG A 13 -31.75 9.42 -38.31
N GLY A 14 -32.57 8.62 -38.99
CA GLY A 14 -32.88 7.22 -38.66
C GLY A 14 -31.67 6.29 -38.60
N CYS A 15 -30.90 6.36 -37.52
CA CYS A 15 -29.85 5.43 -37.18
C CYS A 15 -30.32 4.57 -36.02
N THR A 16 -30.58 3.30 -36.32
CA THR A 16 -30.85 2.21 -35.38
C THR A 16 -29.81 2.18 -34.26
N LEU A 17 -30.30 2.15 -33.02
CA LEU A 17 -29.52 2.03 -31.78
C LEU A 17 -28.58 0.82 -31.82
N VAL A 18 -27.30 1.07 -32.04
CA VAL A 18 -26.23 0.16 -31.60
C VAL A 18 -26.00 0.45 -30.11
N PRO A 19 -25.88 -0.56 -29.22
CA PRO A 19 -25.82 -0.31 -27.78
C PRO A 19 -24.62 0.56 -27.42
N LEU A 20 -24.85 1.67 -26.71
CA LEU A 20 -23.87 2.63 -26.18
C LEU A 20 -22.66 1.97 -25.46
N LYS A 21 -22.79 0.73 -24.99
CA LYS A 21 -21.70 -0.06 -24.39
C LYS A 21 -20.60 -0.45 -25.38
N LEU A 22 -20.91 -0.72 -26.66
CA LEU A 22 -19.89 -1.08 -27.64
C LEU A 22 -19.14 0.15 -28.17
N CYS A 23 -19.82 1.29 -28.27
CA CYS A 23 -19.23 2.52 -28.81
C CYS A 23 -18.21 3.14 -27.83
N ALA A 24 -18.46 3.04 -26.51
CA ALA A 24 -17.51 3.52 -25.50
C ALA A 24 -16.21 2.70 -25.48
N THR A 25 -16.29 1.37 -25.58
CA THR A 25 -15.12 0.48 -25.63
C THR A 25 -14.32 0.69 -26.91
N TYR A 26 -15.00 0.86 -28.04
CA TYR A 26 -14.37 1.06 -29.35
C TYR A 26 -13.73 2.44 -29.50
N CYS A 27 -14.35 3.51 -28.96
CA CYS A 27 -13.74 4.85 -28.94
C CYS A 27 -12.54 4.92 -28.00
N VAL A 28 -12.60 4.29 -26.81
CA VAL A 28 -11.46 4.25 -25.87
C VAL A 28 -10.28 3.47 -26.47
N GLN A 29 -10.53 2.35 -27.17
CA GLN A 29 -9.46 1.63 -27.87
C GLN A 29 -8.85 2.40 -29.04
N ARG A 30 -9.65 3.21 -29.76
CA ARG A 30 -9.15 3.96 -30.93
C ARG A 30 -8.38 5.23 -30.56
N THR A 31 -8.71 5.87 -29.43
CA THR A 31 -7.93 6.99 -28.87
C THR A 31 -6.71 6.49 -28.09
N LEU A 32 -6.88 5.32 -27.45
CA LEU A 32 -5.92 4.35 -26.89
C LEU A 32 -4.67 4.02 -27.72
N ASN A 33 -4.94 3.34 -28.83
CA ASN A 33 -3.99 2.58 -29.62
C ASN A 33 -2.79 3.39 -30.13
N PRO A 34 -2.93 4.62 -30.69
CA PRO A 34 -1.76 5.32 -31.21
C PRO A 34 -0.73 5.67 -30.11
N TYR A 35 -1.13 5.74 -28.83
CA TYR A 35 -0.20 5.99 -27.72
C TYR A 35 0.41 4.70 -27.15
N PHE A 36 -0.33 3.59 -27.14
CA PHE A 36 0.22 2.27 -26.85
C PHE A 36 1.20 1.80 -27.95
N ASP A 37 0.97 2.23 -29.19
CA ASP A 37 1.85 1.98 -30.34
C ASP A 37 3.14 2.81 -30.27
N VAL A 38 3.07 4.10 -29.90
CA VAL A 38 4.25 4.95 -29.64
C VAL A 38 5.12 4.41 -28.50
N LEU A 39 4.52 3.75 -27.51
CA LEU A 39 5.23 3.16 -26.38
C LEU A 39 5.68 1.71 -26.61
N ASN A 40 5.32 1.09 -27.75
CA ASN A 40 5.46 -0.34 -28.01
C ASN A 40 4.93 -1.21 -26.86
N ILE A 41 3.83 -0.80 -26.23
CA ILE A 41 3.18 -1.55 -25.15
C ILE A 41 1.96 -2.24 -25.73
N HIS A 42 2.21 -3.21 -26.60
CA HIS A 42 1.16 -4.05 -27.15
C HIS A 42 0.58 -4.93 -26.03
N GLY A 43 -0.75 -4.96 -25.91
CA GLY A 43 -1.45 -5.85 -24.97
C GLY A 43 -1.83 -5.23 -23.61
N ILE A 44 -1.79 -3.91 -23.45
CA ILE A 44 -2.47 -3.27 -22.33
C ILE A 44 -3.99 -3.32 -22.58
N ASN A 45 -4.63 -4.34 -22.05
CA ASN A 45 -6.08 -4.37 -21.86
C ASN A 45 -6.34 -3.78 -20.46
N VAL A 46 -6.16 -2.46 -20.28
CA VAL A 46 -6.65 -1.81 -19.05
C VAL A 46 -8.16 -1.96 -19.12
N LYS A 47 -8.73 -2.91 -18.38
CA LYS A 47 -10.13 -2.85 -17.98
C LYS A 47 -10.24 -1.62 -17.08
N LEU A 48 -10.34 -0.45 -17.69
CA LEU A 48 -10.65 0.80 -17.02
C LEU A 48 -11.99 0.58 -16.33
N LYS A 49 -11.96 0.31 -15.02
CA LYS A 49 -13.18 0.12 -14.22
C LYS A 49 -14.06 1.36 -14.19
N ASN A 50 -13.59 2.49 -14.72
CA ASN A 50 -14.39 3.69 -14.97
C ASN A 50 -14.16 4.20 -16.41
N PRO A 51 -15.20 4.28 -17.26
CA PRO A 51 -15.11 4.87 -18.60
C PRO A 51 -15.12 6.41 -18.60
N VAL A 52 -14.78 7.05 -17.48
CA VAL A 52 -14.88 8.51 -17.32
C VAL A 52 -13.70 9.04 -16.50
N THR A 53 -12.52 9.16 -17.12
CA THR A 53 -11.67 10.32 -16.86
C THR A 53 -11.33 10.95 -18.20
N MET A 54 -11.98 12.08 -18.49
CA MET A 54 -11.66 12.96 -19.60
C MET A 54 -10.32 13.70 -19.35
N CYS A 55 -9.29 13.00 -18.89
CA CYS A 55 -7.95 13.59 -18.85
C CYS A 55 -7.44 13.69 -20.29
N ALA A 56 -7.02 14.88 -20.68
CA ALA A 56 -6.56 15.16 -22.03
C ALA A 56 -5.38 14.23 -22.37
N PRO A 57 -5.35 13.61 -23.57
CA PRO A 57 -4.26 12.72 -24.01
C PRO A 57 -2.85 13.29 -23.80
N ASP A 58 -2.72 14.62 -23.85
CA ASP A 58 -1.48 15.35 -23.61
C ASP A 58 -0.93 15.19 -22.17
N VAL A 59 -1.82 15.12 -21.17
CA VAL A 59 -1.44 14.95 -19.76
C VAL A 59 -0.86 13.55 -19.53
N TRP A 60 -1.48 12.53 -20.11
CA TRP A 60 -0.99 11.15 -19.99
C TRP A 60 0.37 10.98 -20.68
N ALA A 61 0.55 11.55 -21.87
CA ALA A 61 1.84 11.55 -22.56
C ALA A 61 2.93 12.25 -21.73
N SER A 62 2.60 13.39 -21.11
CA SER A 62 3.52 14.09 -20.20
C SER A 62 3.89 13.25 -18.98
N ASN A 63 2.91 12.61 -18.32
CA ASN A 63 3.15 11.75 -17.17
C ASN A 63 4.03 10.54 -17.48
N ILE A 64 3.80 9.88 -18.62
CA ILE A 64 4.62 8.74 -19.06
C ILE A 64 6.05 9.22 -19.37
N LYS A 65 6.20 10.40 -19.98
CA LYS A 65 7.53 11.01 -20.18
C LYS A 65 8.22 11.31 -18.85
N THR A 66 7.51 11.85 -17.87
CA THR A 66 8.05 12.11 -16.52
C THR A 66 8.51 10.83 -15.84
N LEU A 67 7.71 9.76 -15.90
CA LEU A 67 8.09 8.45 -15.33
C LEU A 67 9.33 7.88 -16.04
N SER A 68 9.39 7.97 -17.37
CA SER A 68 10.56 7.54 -18.12
C SER A 68 11.81 8.38 -17.79
N GLN A 69 11.66 9.69 -17.62
CA GLN A 69 12.76 10.59 -17.22
C GLN A 69 13.26 10.33 -15.80
N PHE A 70 12.36 9.93 -14.89
CA PHE A 70 12.74 9.52 -13.54
C PHE A 70 13.50 8.18 -13.52
N GLY A 71 13.43 7.40 -14.59
CA GLY A 71 14.21 6.17 -14.80
C GLY A 71 13.41 4.89 -14.69
N PHE A 72 12.07 4.94 -14.73
CA PHE A 72 11.24 3.72 -14.79
C PHE A 72 11.32 3.07 -16.18
N ASN A 73 11.50 1.76 -16.21
CA ASN A 73 11.44 0.99 -17.45
C ASN A 73 9.98 0.68 -17.85
N LYS A 74 9.78 0.18 -19.06
CA LYS A 74 8.44 -0.07 -19.60
C LYS A 74 7.64 -1.10 -18.79
N ASP A 75 8.29 -2.14 -18.28
CA ASP A 75 7.64 -3.19 -17.51
C ASP A 75 7.25 -2.73 -16.10
N GLU A 76 8.11 -1.94 -15.45
CA GLU A 76 7.83 -1.26 -14.17
C GLU A 76 6.63 -0.33 -14.32
N MET A 77 6.63 0.53 -15.34
CA MET A 77 5.50 1.43 -15.61
C MET A 77 4.22 0.65 -15.88
N LYS A 78 4.27 -0.43 -16.66
CA LYS A 78 3.11 -1.30 -16.92
C LYS A 78 2.56 -1.90 -15.63
N LYS A 79 3.42 -2.42 -14.75
CA LYS A 79 3.01 -2.94 -13.43
C LYS A 79 2.37 -1.84 -12.58
N MET A 80 3.01 -0.67 -12.48
CA MET A 80 2.51 0.47 -11.71
C MET A 80 1.12 0.92 -12.18
N LEU A 81 0.93 1.06 -13.49
CA LEU A 81 -0.33 1.48 -14.09
C LEU A 81 -1.44 0.44 -13.92
N THR A 82 -1.09 -0.85 -13.96
CA THR A 82 -2.05 -1.92 -13.71
C THR A 82 -2.49 -1.97 -12.25
N SER A 83 -1.56 -1.69 -11.31
CA SER A 83 -1.85 -1.63 -9.88
C SER A 83 -2.56 -0.35 -9.43
N CYS A 84 -2.34 0.77 -10.14
CA CYS A 84 -2.92 2.07 -9.80
C CYS A 84 -3.34 2.84 -11.07
N ASN A 85 -4.57 2.61 -11.52
CA ASN A 85 -5.11 3.25 -12.73
C ASN A 85 -5.17 4.79 -12.62
N GLY A 86 -5.33 5.33 -11.41
CA GLY A 86 -5.40 6.79 -11.18
C GLY A 86 -4.06 7.50 -11.30
N LEU A 87 -2.95 6.78 -11.50
CA LEU A 87 -1.62 7.37 -11.61
C LEU A 87 -1.49 8.32 -12.81
N LEU A 88 -2.18 8.06 -13.92
CA LEU A 88 -2.13 8.90 -15.12
C LEU A 88 -2.90 10.21 -14.97
N ASP A 89 -3.76 10.31 -13.97
CA ASP A 89 -4.54 11.52 -13.70
C ASP A 89 -3.81 12.47 -12.72
N VAL A 90 -2.67 12.05 -12.18
CA VAL A 90 -1.83 12.87 -11.29
C VAL A 90 -1.09 13.93 -12.12
N PRO A 91 -1.16 15.22 -11.77
CA PRO A 91 -0.36 16.25 -12.44
C PRO A 91 1.15 16.02 -12.26
N CYS A 92 1.97 16.30 -13.29
CA CYS A 92 3.44 16.20 -13.21
C CYS A 92 4.03 16.96 -12.01
N ASP A 93 3.49 18.13 -11.67
CA ASP A 93 3.94 18.92 -10.52
C ASP A 93 3.76 18.17 -9.18
N GLN A 94 2.69 17.39 -9.08
CA GLN A 94 2.40 16.58 -7.89
C GLN A 94 3.37 15.39 -7.80
N PHE A 95 3.77 14.80 -8.92
CA PHE A 95 4.84 13.79 -8.96
C PHE A 95 6.14 14.33 -8.36
N PHE A 96 6.64 15.47 -8.86
CA PHE A 96 7.89 16.05 -8.37
C PHE A 96 7.79 16.54 -6.92
N LYS A 97 6.63 17.07 -6.51
CA LYS A 97 6.38 17.37 -5.08
C LYS A 97 6.51 16.12 -4.22
N ASN A 98 5.91 15.00 -4.64
CA ASN A 98 6.00 13.74 -3.89
C ASN A 98 7.42 13.20 -3.84
N VAL A 99 8.19 13.26 -4.92
CA VAL A 99 9.64 12.93 -4.90
C VAL A 99 10.37 13.82 -3.90
N ASN A 100 10.18 15.14 -3.97
CA ASN A 100 10.88 16.11 -3.12
C ASN A 100 10.49 15.98 -1.64
N SER A 101 9.29 15.47 -1.32
CA SER A 101 8.86 15.22 0.05
C SER A 101 9.73 14.18 0.78
N PHE A 102 10.44 13.30 0.05
CA PHE A 102 11.36 12.31 0.60
C PHE A 102 12.80 12.85 0.80
N ALA A 103 13.15 13.97 0.16
CA ALA A 103 14.50 14.54 0.24
C ALA A 103 14.97 14.85 1.69
N PRO A 104 14.13 15.40 2.60
CA PRO A 104 14.51 15.63 4.01
C PRO A 104 14.75 14.35 4.83
N PHE A 105 14.47 13.18 4.24
CA PHE A 105 14.55 11.88 4.89
C PHE A 105 15.70 11.02 4.33
N GLN A 106 16.56 11.61 3.50
CA GLN A 106 17.80 10.99 2.99
C GLN A 106 17.58 9.68 2.21
N PHE A 107 16.40 9.51 1.61
CA PHE A 107 16.21 8.45 0.63
C PHE A 107 17.01 8.77 -0.63
N ASP A 108 17.82 7.82 -1.07
CA ASP A 108 18.50 7.92 -2.35
C ASP A 108 17.51 7.74 -3.52
N HIS A 109 17.95 8.13 -4.71
CA HIS A 109 17.11 8.06 -5.91
C HIS A 109 16.62 6.63 -6.22
N HIS A 110 17.49 5.63 -5.99
CA HIS A 110 17.16 4.23 -6.27
C HIS A 110 16.05 3.72 -5.34
N LYS A 111 16.13 4.06 -4.05
CA LYS A 111 15.17 3.69 -3.03
C LYS A 111 13.83 4.36 -3.24
N ILE A 112 13.82 5.66 -3.59
CA ILE A 112 12.58 6.35 -3.97
C ILE A 112 11.93 5.66 -5.17
N LYS A 113 12.73 5.33 -6.19
CA LYS A 113 12.27 4.60 -7.37
C LYS A 113 11.67 3.23 -6.99
N ASP A 114 12.36 2.45 -6.17
CA ASP A 114 11.89 1.13 -5.72
C ASP A 114 10.58 1.21 -4.94
N ILE A 115 10.46 2.19 -4.03
CA ILE A 115 9.25 2.43 -3.24
C ILE A 115 8.08 2.76 -4.17
N PHE A 116 8.26 3.67 -5.14
CA PHE A 116 7.20 4.05 -6.06
C PHE A 116 6.83 2.95 -7.05
N ALA A 117 7.79 2.12 -7.48
CA ALA A 117 7.50 0.96 -8.31
C ALA A 117 6.61 -0.07 -7.59
N LYS A 118 6.88 -0.30 -6.29
CA LYS A 118 6.09 -1.23 -5.45
C LYS A 118 4.77 -0.63 -5.00
N TYR A 119 4.74 0.67 -4.69
CA TYR A 119 3.60 1.39 -4.13
C TYR A 119 3.29 2.66 -4.94
N PRO A 120 2.80 2.52 -6.19
CA PRO A 120 2.53 3.65 -7.09
C PRO A 120 1.47 4.62 -6.54
N ALA A 121 0.60 4.16 -5.65
CA ALA A 121 -0.39 5.00 -4.99
C ALA A 121 0.24 6.16 -4.18
N ILE A 122 1.53 6.08 -3.79
CA ILE A 122 2.15 7.16 -3.02
C ILE A 122 2.21 8.43 -3.86
N LEU A 123 2.35 8.27 -5.17
CA LEU A 123 2.36 9.36 -6.13
C LEU A 123 0.99 10.06 -6.25
N THR A 124 -0.11 9.44 -5.80
CA THR A 124 -1.43 10.06 -5.80
C THR A 124 -1.72 10.88 -4.54
N ILE A 125 -0.88 10.77 -3.49
CA ILE A 125 -1.02 11.57 -2.27
C ILE A 125 -0.71 13.03 -2.58
N LYS A 126 -1.43 13.97 -1.95
CA LYS A 126 -1.12 15.40 -2.02
C LYS A 126 0.24 15.66 -1.35
N GLY A 127 1.13 16.39 -2.01
CA GLY A 127 2.57 16.35 -1.67
C GLY A 127 2.93 16.92 -0.30
N ASN A 128 2.15 17.87 0.19
CA ASN A 128 2.24 18.41 1.54
C ASN A 128 1.85 17.40 2.63
N CYS A 129 1.00 16.42 2.34
CA CYS A 129 0.58 15.41 3.31
C CYS A 129 1.73 14.44 3.64
N ILE A 130 2.53 14.03 2.64
CA ILE A 130 3.63 13.07 2.86
C ILE A 130 4.64 13.64 3.86
N THR A 131 5.10 14.89 3.66
CA THR A 131 6.07 15.52 4.56
C THR A 131 5.50 15.70 5.97
N SER A 132 4.22 16.09 6.08
CA SER A 132 3.55 16.23 7.38
C SER A 132 3.48 14.89 8.11
N LEU A 133 3.06 13.81 7.44
CA LEU A 133 2.97 12.48 8.03
C LEU A 133 4.34 11.96 8.46
N MET A 134 5.36 12.09 7.61
CA MET A 134 6.71 11.69 7.96
C MET A 134 7.28 12.49 9.13
N ASN A 135 6.93 13.77 9.27
CA ASN A 135 7.29 14.57 10.44
C ASN A 135 6.56 14.11 11.70
N SER A 136 5.29 13.70 11.60
CA SER A 136 4.59 13.07 12.73
C SER A 136 5.32 11.80 13.19
N TYR A 137 5.74 10.94 12.26
CA TYR A 137 6.49 9.74 12.62
C TYR A 137 7.89 10.02 13.18
N LYS A 138 8.55 11.12 12.78
CA LYS A 138 9.83 11.55 13.38
C LYS A 138 9.74 11.86 14.88
N SER A 139 8.56 12.17 15.40
CA SER A 139 8.37 12.38 16.85
C SER A 139 8.48 11.08 17.65
N VAL A 140 8.26 9.93 17.00
CA VAL A 140 8.26 8.60 17.62
C VAL A 140 9.48 7.78 17.23
N PHE A 141 9.91 7.90 15.97
CA PHE A 141 11.01 7.15 15.38
C PHE A 141 12.21 8.05 15.13
N SER A 142 13.40 7.56 15.51
CA SER A 142 14.66 8.14 15.02
C SER A 142 14.72 8.09 13.49
N HIS A 143 15.56 8.93 12.90
CA HIS A 143 15.71 9.00 11.44
C HIS A 143 16.00 7.63 10.79
N ALA A 144 16.93 6.87 11.37
CA ALA A 144 17.30 5.55 10.85
C ALA A 144 16.17 4.51 10.98
N GLN A 145 15.36 4.59 12.04
CA GLN A 145 14.19 3.73 12.20
C GLN A 145 13.09 4.10 11.23
N LEU A 146 12.80 5.40 11.06
CA LEU A 146 11.80 5.87 10.11
C LEU A 146 12.17 5.49 8.68
N TYR A 147 13.44 5.61 8.31
CA TYR A 147 13.94 5.17 7.02
C TYR A 147 13.60 3.69 6.78
N LYS A 148 13.97 2.81 7.73
CA LYS A 148 13.69 1.36 7.64
C LYS A 148 12.20 1.06 7.64
N LEU A 149 11.43 1.77 8.46
CA LEU A 149 10.00 1.60 8.56
C LEU A 149 9.32 1.88 7.22
N ILE A 150 9.70 2.96 6.54
CA ILE A 150 9.17 3.30 5.21
C ILE A 150 9.69 2.35 4.13
N ASP A 151 10.97 1.93 4.17
CA ASP A 151 11.51 0.96 3.19
C ASP A 151 10.77 -0.38 3.26
N ASN A 152 10.43 -0.84 4.47
CA ASN A 152 9.69 -2.08 4.70
C ASN A 152 8.17 -1.91 4.49
N ASN A 153 7.61 -0.79 4.96
CA ASN A 153 6.16 -0.56 5.02
C ASN A 153 5.72 0.80 4.43
N PRO A 154 5.86 1.02 3.11
CA PRO A 154 5.42 2.26 2.49
C PRO A 154 3.92 2.55 2.64
N SER A 155 3.11 1.52 2.88
CA SER A 155 1.66 1.64 3.10
C SER A 155 1.28 2.45 4.35
N ILE A 156 2.21 2.63 5.29
CA ILE A 156 1.97 3.43 6.50
C ILE A 156 1.64 4.90 6.18
N LEU A 157 2.06 5.40 5.02
CA LEU A 157 1.75 6.75 4.54
C LEU A 157 0.27 6.96 4.20
N PHE A 158 -0.53 5.90 4.17
CA PHE A 158 -1.98 5.95 3.94
C PHE A 158 -2.80 5.61 5.18
N GLN A 159 -2.16 5.17 6.26
CA GLN A 159 -2.85 4.77 7.47
C GLN A 159 -3.22 5.99 8.31
N ASP A 160 -4.28 5.84 9.10
CA ASP A 160 -4.65 6.83 10.09
C ASP A 160 -3.65 6.85 11.25
N LEU A 161 -3.27 8.04 11.70
CA LEU A 161 -2.27 8.20 12.77
C LEU A 161 -2.75 7.64 14.11
N GLN A 162 -4.05 7.68 14.39
CA GLN A 162 -4.62 7.11 15.59
C GLN A 162 -4.54 5.59 15.54
N GLU A 163 -4.91 4.97 14.42
CA GLU A 163 -4.81 3.51 14.25
C GLU A 163 -3.36 3.03 14.41
N VAL A 164 -2.39 3.74 13.81
CA VAL A 164 -0.98 3.44 14.00
C VAL A 164 -0.56 3.62 15.45
N SER A 165 -1.01 4.67 16.12
CA SER A 165 -0.72 4.90 17.55
C SER A 165 -1.23 3.74 18.42
N GLU A 166 -2.43 3.22 18.15
CA GLU A 166 -2.98 2.08 18.90
C GLU A 166 -2.13 0.81 18.71
N LYS A 167 -1.65 0.54 17.49
CA LYS A 167 -0.72 -0.56 17.21
C LYS A 167 0.61 -0.38 17.95
N LEU A 168 1.16 0.84 17.95
CA LEU A 168 2.42 1.14 18.64
C LEU A 168 2.30 0.94 20.15
N VAL A 169 1.21 1.44 20.76
CA VAL A 169 0.93 1.27 22.19
C VAL A 169 0.81 -0.20 22.53
N TYR A 170 0.08 -0.99 21.73
CA TYR A 170 -0.03 -2.43 21.97
C TYR A 170 1.32 -3.15 21.90
N ILE A 171 2.13 -2.85 20.88
CA ILE A 171 3.44 -3.50 20.72
C ILE A 171 4.39 -3.12 21.88
N ASP A 172 4.40 -1.87 22.30
CA ASP A 172 5.26 -1.44 23.41
C ASP A 172 4.76 -1.95 24.78
N GLU A 173 3.48 -1.75 25.08
CA GLU A 173 2.92 -2.02 26.40
C GLU A 173 2.44 -3.45 26.62
N GLU A 174 1.99 -4.17 25.59
CA GLU A 174 1.57 -5.56 25.74
C GLU A 174 2.67 -6.53 25.31
N MET A 175 3.33 -6.26 24.18
CA MET A 175 4.41 -7.14 23.71
C MET A 175 5.77 -6.81 24.33
N GLY A 176 5.97 -5.62 24.90
CA GLY A 176 7.28 -5.21 25.45
C GLY A 176 8.32 -4.99 24.37
N LEU A 177 7.92 -4.39 23.24
CA LEU A 177 8.72 -4.26 22.03
C LEU A 177 8.92 -2.79 21.66
N ASP A 178 10.16 -2.40 21.35
CA ASP A 178 10.49 -1.00 21.06
C ASP A 178 10.40 -0.65 19.56
N GLN A 179 10.59 0.63 19.25
CA GLN A 179 10.56 1.16 17.89
C GLN A 179 11.64 0.55 16.97
N ARG A 180 12.75 0.03 17.50
CA ARG A 180 13.79 -0.64 16.70
C ARG A 180 13.31 -1.98 16.18
N ASP A 181 12.53 -2.70 16.96
CA ASP A 181 11.94 -3.97 16.55
C ASP A 181 10.82 -3.74 15.53
N ILE A 182 9.97 -2.75 15.76
CA ILE A 182 8.87 -2.36 14.86
C ILE A 182 9.40 -1.93 13.48
N ALA A 183 10.46 -1.11 13.43
CA ALA A 183 11.00 -0.61 12.17
C ALA A 183 11.61 -1.69 11.26
N LYS A 184 11.92 -2.89 11.78
CA LYS A 184 12.57 -3.98 11.04
C LYS A 184 11.58 -4.98 10.40
N CYS A 185 10.29 -4.87 10.68
CA CYS A 185 9.29 -5.83 10.25
C CYS A 185 8.06 -5.12 9.64
N SER A 186 7.11 -5.90 9.15
CA SER A 186 5.88 -5.40 8.55
C SER A 186 4.66 -5.37 9.49
N ALA A 187 4.90 -5.39 10.80
CA ALA A 187 3.86 -5.41 11.83
C ALA A 187 2.78 -4.33 11.64
N LEU A 188 3.17 -3.08 11.30
CA LEU A 188 2.21 -1.97 11.17
C LEU A 188 1.33 -2.04 9.91
N ILE A 189 1.63 -2.91 8.94
CA ILE A 189 0.76 -3.13 7.78
C ILE A 189 -0.53 -3.84 8.21
N TYR A 190 -0.43 -4.73 9.20
CA TYR A 190 -1.54 -5.55 9.63
C TYR A 190 -2.51 -4.78 10.54
N PRO A 191 -3.81 -5.18 10.57
CA PRO A 191 -4.75 -4.64 11.53
C PRO A 191 -4.38 -5.05 12.96
N LEU A 192 -4.79 -4.26 13.94
CA LEU A 192 -4.49 -4.52 15.36
C LEU A 192 -4.99 -5.89 15.82
N THR A 193 -6.13 -6.35 15.30
CA THR A 193 -6.70 -7.67 15.59
C THR A 193 -5.75 -8.80 15.20
N TYR A 194 -5.12 -8.71 14.03
CA TYR A 194 -4.16 -9.70 13.56
C TYR A 194 -2.87 -9.71 14.41
N ILE A 195 -2.37 -8.52 14.79
CA ILE A 195 -1.22 -8.39 15.69
C ILE A 195 -1.52 -9.07 17.03
N LYS A 196 -2.71 -8.79 17.60
CA LYS A 196 -3.20 -9.42 18.83
C LYS A 196 -3.31 -10.93 18.69
N LEU A 197 -3.94 -11.42 17.63
CA LEU A 197 -4.14 -12.85 17.36
C LEU A 197 -2.81 -13.60 17.38
N ARG A 198 -1.83 -13.18 16.57
CA ARG A 198 -0.53 -13.86 16.49
C ARG A 198 0.28 -13.74 17.78
N HIS A 199 0.23 -12.59 18.44
CA HIS A 199 0.86 -12.43 19.76
C HIS A 199 0.25 -13.37 20.80
N GLN A 200 -1.08 -13.46 20.87
CA GLN A 200 -1.79 -14.31 21.83
C GLN A 200 -1.56 -15.80 21.56
N ALA A 201 -1.53 -16.22 20.29
CA ALA A 201 -1.15 -17.57 19.92
C ALA A 201 0.26 -17.92 20.44
N ALA A 202 1.24 -17.03 20.24
CA ALA A 202 2.61 -17.24 20.69
C ALA A 202 2.74 -17.23 22.22
N LEU A 203 1.99 -16.38 22.92
CA LEU A 203 1.91 -16.38 24.38
C LEU A 203 1.31 -17.69 24.92
N ARG A 204 0.18 -18.14 24.37
CA ARG A 204 -0.52 -19.35 24.84
C ARG A 204 0.22 -20.64 24.51
N ALA A 205 0.96 -20.67 23.40
CA ALA A 205 1.88 -21.76 23.07
C ALA A 205 3.17 -21.76 23.92
N GLY A 206 3.34 -20.75 24.79
CA GLY A 206 4.54 -20.59 25.62
C GLY A 206 5.82 -20.22 24.86
N GLN A 207 5.70 -19.88 23.57
CA GLN A 207 6.83 -19.54 22.71
C GLN A 207 7.22 -18.06 22.80
N TYR A 208 6.31 -17.21 23.26
CA TYR A 208 6.59 -15.81 23.51
C TYR A 208 6.58 -15.50 25.00
N LYS A 209 7.60 -14.76 25.45
CA LYS A 209 7.64 -14.16 26.78
C LYS A 209 7.89 -12.68 26.62
N ARG A 210 7.05 -11.87 27.27
CA ARG A 210 7.21 -10.40 27.28
C ARG A 210 8.61 -10.07 27.82
N PRO A 211 9.46 -9.35 27.07
CA PRO A 211 10.77 -8.93 27.56
C PRO A 211 10.63 -7.95 28.73
N ALA A 212 11.59 -7.99 29.64
CA ALA A 212 11.71 -6.94 30.65
C ALA A 212 12.20 -5.64 30.00
N LYS A 213 11.55 -4.50 30.29
CA LYS A 213 11.85 -3.18 29.70
C LYS A 213 13.32 -2.72 29.85
N PHE A 214 14.11 -3.35 30.72
CA PHE A 214 15.54 -3.04 30.93
C PHE A 214 16.53 -4.01 30.24
N MET A 215 16.05 -5.13 29.68
CA MET A 215 16.91 -6.12 29.00
C MET A 215 17.31 -5.70 27.57
N HIS A 216 16.66 -4.67 27.01
CA HIS A 216 16.90 -4.17 25.64
C HIS A 216 18.25 -3.46 25.42
N ALA A 217 19.11 -3.42 26.44
CA ALA A 217 20.45 -2.85 26.38
C ALA A 217 21.49 -3.82 25.75
N VAL A 218 21.19 -5.12 25.69
CA VAL A 218 22.07 -6.12 25.06
C VAL A 218 21.42 -6.66 23.79
N PRO A 219 21.88 -6.25 22.59
CA PRO A 219 21.31 -6.69 21.33
C PRO A 219 21.80 -8.11 20.99
N ASP A 220 21.20 -9.15 21.59
CA ASP A 220 21.10 -10.54 21.06
C ASP A 220 20.73 -11.60 22.13
N THR A 221 20.58 -11.24 23.40
CA THR A 221 20.25 -12.22 24.47
C THR A 221 18.76 -12.41 24.70
N ARG A 222 17.91 -11.92 23.78
CA ARG A 222 16.46 -12.01 23.93
C ARG A 222 15.99 -13.43 23.63
N GLU A 223 15.40 -14.06 24.63
CA GLU A 223 14.70 -15.34 24.49
C GLU A 223 13.36 -15.12 23.78
N GLY A 224 13.05 -15.97 22.80
CA GLY A 224 11.79 -15.96 22.05
C GLY A 224 11.90 -15.42 20.63
N PRO A 225 10.82 -15.57 19.83
CA PRO A 225 10.80 -15.19 18.43
C PRO A 225 10.83 -13.68 18.24
N ARG A 226 11.47 -13.25 17.15
CA ARG A 226 11.54 -11.85 16.73
C ARG A 226 10.16 -11.40 16.22
N LEU A 227 9.87 -10.10 16.33
CA LEU A 227 8.60 -9.55 15.85
C LEU A 227 8.34 -9.88 14.37
N GLY A 228 9.37 -9.84 13.52
CA GLY A 228 9.26 -10.24 12.11
C GLY A 228 8.95 -11.74 11.91
N GLU A 229 9.43 -12.63 12.77
CA GLU A 229 9.07 -14.06 12.71
C GLU A 229 7.62 -14.29 13.10
N ILE A 230 7.08 -13.47 14.00
CA ILE A 230 5.67 -13.51 14.39
C ILE A 230 4.79 -12.90 13.30
N MET A 231 5.15 -11.76 12.72
CA MET A 231 4.23 -10.98 11.85
C MET A 231 4.42 -11.24 10.35
N ASP A 232 5.65 -11.45 9.89
CA ASP A 232 5.98 -11.46 8.46
C ASP A 232 6.04 -12.89 7.87
N SER A 233 5.88 -13.91 8.71
CA SER A 233 5.86 -15.32 8.31
C SER A 233 4.49 -15.78 7.81
N THR A 234 4.47 -16.78 6.93
CA THR A 234 3.23 -17.46 6.54
C THR A 234 2.63 -18.22 7.72
N ASP A 235 1.32 -18.49 7.70
CA ASP A 235 0.65 -19.23 8.77
C ASP A 235 1.29 -20.60 9.02
N ASP A 236 1.66 -21.32 7.96
CA ASP A 236 2.36 -22.61 8.04
C ASP A 236 3.69 -22.50 8.79
N TYR A 237 4.52 -21.53 8.42
CA TYR A 237 5.81 -21.31 9.07
C TYR A 237 5.62 -20.83 10.52
N PHE A 238 4.65 -19.94 10.73
CA PHE A 238 4.33 -19.44 12.06
C PHE A 238 3.91 -20.60 12.98
N ALA A 239 2.99 -21.45 12.56
CA ALA A 239 2.54 -22.60 13.35
C ALA A 239 3.68 -23.59 13.63
N LEU A 240 4.35 -24.08 12.58
CA LEU A 240 5.33 -25.15 12.73
C LEU A 240 6.66 -24.67 13.32
N ASN A 241 7.16 -23.52 12.88
CA ASN A 241 8.50 -23.05 13.21
C ASN A 241 8.52 -22.08 14.39
N VAL A 242 7.48 -21.28 14.59
CA VAL A 242 7.41 -20.31 15.70
C VAL A 242 6.64 -20.88 16.88
N LEU A 243 5.42 -21.37 16.66
CA LEU A 243 4.55 -21.90 17.72
C LEU A 243 4.88 -23.34 18.14
N LYS A 244 5.52 -24.11 17.26
CA LYS A 244 5.82 -25.54 17.44
C LYS A 244 4.56 -26.42 17.56
N ILE A 245 3.51 -26.05 16.83
CA ILE A 245 2.23 -26.78 16.77
C ILE A 245 1.87 -27.09 15.30
N PRO A 246 1.03 -28.10 15.04
CA PRO A 246 0.51 -28.32 13.69
C PRO A 246 -0.36 -27.15 13.21
N LEU A 247 -0.43 -26.96 11.89
CA LEU A 247 -1.20 -25.88 11.28
C LEU A 247 -2.68 -25.94 11.66
N GLU A 248 -3.24 -27.14 11.74
CA GLU A 248 -4.64 -27.37 12.07
C GLU A 248 -4.99 -26.82 13.46
N GLU A 249 -4.11 -27.01 14.46
CA GLU A 249 -4.31 -26.46 15.80
C GLU A 249 -4.25 -24.93 15.79
N TYR A 250 -3.35 -24.33 15.00
CA TYR A 250 -3.30 -22.89 14.85
C TYR A 250 -4.58 -22.34 14.20
N LEU A 251 -5.09 -22.98 13.15
CA LEU A 251 -6.33 -22.55 12.48
C LEU A 251 -7.55 -22.65 13.40
N MET A 252 -7.64 -23.70 14.24
CA MET A 252 -8.69 -23.76 15.28
C MET A 252 -8.55 -22.61 16.28
N PHE A 253 -7.33 -22.24 16.66
CA PHE A 253 -7.12 -21.09 17.54
C PHE A 253 -7.57 -19.79 16.90
N VAL A 254 -7.35 -19.59 15.59
CA VAL A 254 -7.85 -18.42 14.87
C VAL A 254 -9.37 -18.33 14.95
N GLU A 255 -10.07 -19.42 14.66
CA GLU A 255 -11.54 -19.48 14.72
C GLU A 255 -12.07 -19.18 16.13
N LEU A 256 -11.46 -19.76 17.16
CA LEU A 256 -11.85 -19.47 18.55
C LEU A 256 -11.59 -18.02 18.95
N PHE A 257 -10.46 -17.45 18.52
CA PHE A 257 -10.10 -16.07 18.83
C PHE A 257 -11.03 -15.06 18.15
N GLU A 258 -11.43 -15.33 16.91
CA GLU A 258 -12.41 -14.51 16.18
C GLU A 258 -13.76 -14.53 16.91
N ASN A 259 -14.26 -15.71 17.28
CA ASN A 259 -15.50 -15.85 18.05
C ASN A 259 -15.46 -15.15 19.42
N ASP A 260 -14.34 -15.30 20.16
CA ASP A 260 -14.14 -14.63 21.44
C ASP A 260 -14.11 -13.09 21.28
N SER A 261 -13.60 -12.59 20.16
CA SER A 261 -13.51 -11.16 19.89
C SER A 261 -14.84 -10.52 19.49
N GLU A 262 -15.76 -11.30 18.89
CA GLU A 262 -17.13 -10.86 18.57
C GLU A 262 -18.04 -10.83 19.82
N GLY A 263 -17.80 -11.69 20.81
CA GLY A 263 -18.60 -11.77 22.04
C GLY A 263 -18.47 -10.60 23.03
N TYR A 264 -17.60 -9.62 22.78
CA TYR A 264 -17.50 -8.40 23.60
C TYR A 264 -18.29 -7.19 23.03
N PHE A 265 -19.07 -7.40 21.97
CA PHE A 265 -19.92 -6.38 21.35
C PHE A 265 -21.44 -6.69 21.41
N GLU A 266 -21.87 -7.64 22.25
CA GLU A 266 -23.28 -7.82 22.64
C GLU A 266 -23.62 -7.16 23.98
#